data_AF-A0A7W0XJM7-F1
#
_entry.id   AF-A0A7W0XJM7-F1
#
_cell.length_a   1.000
_cell.length_b   1.000
_cell.length_c   1.000
_cell.angle_alpha   90.00
_cell.angle_beta   90.00
_cell.angle_gamma   90.00
#
_symmetry.space_group_name_H-M   'P 1'
#
loop_
_entity.id
_entity.type
_entity.pdbx_description
1 polymer ?
#
loop_
_entity_poly.entity_id
_entity_poly.type
_entity_poly.pdbx_seq_one_letter_code
_entity_poly.pdbx_strand_id
1 'polypeptide(L)'
;MRRVVYAPEVNVLVFAFLLNFIWEFLQTPFFQSMPRLPHWEAVKLCTAATAGDAAIMLAAFWCVALMARTRRWILSPRWRHLAGFVGVGVAITVVLELLARSTGRWEYSEAMPVVPALGIGVVPLLQWIVLPLLTAWFVRRQLT
;
A
#
# COMPACT_ATOMS: atom_id res chain seq x y z
N MET A 1 -19.42 10.14 18.14
CA MET A 1 -17.97 9.86 18.03
C MET A 1 -17.63 8.37 18.09
N ARG A 2 -18.10 7.58 19.07
CA ARG A 2 -17.76 6.14 19.18
C ARG A 2 -17.96 5.30 17.90
N ARG A 3 -19.07 5.46 17.15
CA ARG A 3 -19.36 4.67 15.94
C ARG A 3 -18.33 4.76 14.81
N VAL A 4 -17.61 5.87 14.67
CA VAL A 4 -16.65 6.09 13.57
C VAL A 4 -15.36 5.29 13.79
N VAL A 5 -14.90 5.23 15.04
CA VAL A 5 -13.66 4.49 15.40
C VAL A 5 -13.87 2.97 15.34
N TYR A 6 -15.11 2.48 15.46
CA TYR A 6 -15.42 1.05 15.30
C TYR A 6 -15.64 0.62 13.85
N ALA A 7 -15.57 1.54 12.88
CA ALA A 7 -15.69 1.21 11.47
C ALA A 7 -14.38 0.57 10.97
N PRO A 8 -14.41 -0.64 10.39
CA PRO A 8 -13.21 -1.28 9.84
C PRO A 8 -12.47 -0.39 8.84
N GLU A 9 -13.20 0.38 8.04
CA GLU A 9 -12.68 1.26 7.00
C GLU A 9 -11.77 2.36 7.56
N VAL A 10 -12.17 2.97 8.68
CA VAL A 10 -11.39 4.02 9.34
C VAL A 10 -10.10 3.44 9.89
N ASN A 11 -10.16 2.26 10.50
CA ASN A 11 -8.97 1.58 11.00
C ASN A 11 -8.04 1.16 9.85
N VAL A 12 -8.60 0.63 8.75
CA VAL A 12 -7.83 0.33 7.54
C VAL A 12 -7.12 1.58 7.06
N LEU A 13 -7.81 2.70 6.91
CA LEU A 13 -7.23 3.94 6.43
C LEU A 13 -6.11 4.45 7.34
N VAL A 14 -6.32 4.45 8.66
CA VAL A 14 -5.33 4.91 9.64
C VAL A 14 -4.09 4.02 9.65
N PHE A 15 -4.26 2.70 9.79
CA PHE A 15 -3.11 1.78 9.79
C PHE A 15 -2.41 1.75 8.42
N ALA A 16 -3.17 1.83 7.33
CA ALA A 16 -2.61 1.94 5.99
C ALA A 16 -1.73 3.18 5.86
N PHE A 17 -2.23 4.35 6.26
CA PHE A 17 -1.47 5.58 6.18
C PHE A 17 -0.18 5.49 7.00
N LEU A 18 -0.26 5.05 8.26
CA LEU A 18 0.91 4.99 9.14
C LEU A 18 1.96 3.99 8.63
N LEU A 19 1.53 2.81 8.19
CA LEU A 19 2.45 1.77 7.72
C LEU A 19 3.09 2.16 6.38
N ASN A 20 2.29 2.66 5.42
CA ASN A 20 2.82 3.13 4.15
C ASN A 20 3.75 4.33 4.35
N PHE A 21 3.47 5.23 5.29
CA PHE A 21 4.36 6.36 5.58
C PHE A 21 5.76 5.88 5.95
N ILE A 22 5.86 4.94 6.90
CA ILE A 22 7.15 4.38 7.29
C ILE A 22 7.82 3.70 6.10
N TRP A 23 7.07 2.91 5.34
CA TRP A 23 7.60 2.20 4.17
C TRP A 23 8.12 3.15 3.09
N GLU A 24 7.36 4.20 2.77
CA GLU A 24 7.71 5.22 1.78
C GLU A 24 9.05 5.88 2.10
N PHE A 25 9.28 6.25 3.36
CA PHE A 25 10.57 6.80 3.78
C PHE A 25 11.70 5.77 3.70
N LEU A 26 11.45 4.52 4.10
CA LEU A 26 12.46 3.45 4.04
C LEU A 26 12.82 3.08 2.59
N GLN A 27 11.90 3.21 1.64
CA GLN A 27 12.16 2.89 0.24
C GLN A 27 12.82 4.04 -0.55
N THR A 28 12.88 5.25 0.00
CA THR A 28 13.50 6.41 -0.68
C THR A 28 14.88 6.14 -1.30
N PRO A 29 15.80 5.36 -0.69
CA PRO A 29 17.13 5.13 -1.29
C PRO A 29 17.08 4.35 -2.59
N PHE A 30 15.98 3.65 -2.86
CA PHE A 30 15.81 2.84 -4.07
C PHE A 30 15.39 3.65 -5.30
N PHE A 31 15.03 4.93 -5.14
CA PHE A 31 14.64 5.81 -6.24
C PHE A 31 15.74 6.82 -6.56
N GLN A 32 16.09 6.95 -7.85
CA GLN A 32 17.25 7.72 -8.30
C GLN A 32 17.10 9.24 -8.04
N SER A 33 15.88 9.76 -8.08
CA SER A 33 15.59 11.18 -7.90
C SER A 33 15.57 11.64 -6.44
N MET A 34 15.35 10.73 -5.49
CA MET A 34 15.14 11.07 -4.07
C MET A 34 16.34 11.73 -3.39
N PRO A 35 17.59 11.29 -3.59
CA PRO A 35 18.76 11.94 -2.98
C PRO A 35 18.99 13.38 -3.46
N ARG A 36 18.40 13.79 -4.60
CA ARG A 36 18.59 15.11 -5.21
C ARG A 36 17.46 16.09 -4.86
N LEU A 37 16.37 15.60 -4.29
CA LEU A 37 15.22 16.43 -3.94
C LEU A 37 15.48 17.22 -2.65
N PRO A 38 15.06 18.50 -2.57
CA PRO A 38 15.06 19.23 -1.31
C PRO A 38 14.27 18.46 -0.23
N HIS A 39 14.78 18.42 1.00
CA HIS A 39 14.20 17.61 2.08
C HIS A 39 12.68 17.80 2.23
N TRP A 40 12.20 19.04 2.19
CA TRP A 40 10.77 19.32 2.34
C TRP A 40 9.92 18.85 1.14
N GLU A 41 10.50 18.84 -0.06
CA GLU A 41 9.84 18.31 -1.24
C GLU A 41 9.75 16.78 -1.20
N ALA A 42 10.82 16.11 -0.76
CA ALA A 42 10.80 14.67 -0.52
C ALA A 42 9.72 14.28 0.51
N VAL A 43 9.63 15.00 1.63
CA VAL A 43 8.57 14.76 2.63
C VAL A 43 7.18 14.92 2.04
N LYS A 44 6.92 16.00 1.27
CA LYS A 44 5.63 16.21 0.61
C LYS A 44 5.31 15.10 -0.39
N LEU A 45 6.31 14.65 -1.16
CA LEU A 45 6.16 13.58 -2.14
C LEU A 45 5.85 12.24 -1.47
N CYS A 46 6.61 11.83 -0.45
CA CYS A 46 6.36 10.60 0.31
C CYS A 46 5.00 10.66 1.03
N THR A 47 4.60 11.82 1.57
CA THR A 47 3.29 11.99 2.20
C THR A 47 2.16 11.86 1.18
N ALA A 48 2.31 12.43 -0.02
CA ALA A 48 1.34 12.29 -1.10
C ALA A 48 1.25 10.84 -1.62
N ALA A 49 2.39 10.15 -1.77
CA ALA A 49 2.45 8.74 -2.12
C ALA A 49 1.73 7.87 -1.08
N THR A 50 2.05 8.07 0.21
CA THR A 50 1.38 7.42 1.35
C THR A 50 -0.14 7.60 1.32
N ALA A 51 -0.62 8.81 1.02
CA ALA A 51 -2.05 9.08 0.93
C ALA A 51 -2.69 8.31 -0.24
N GLY A 52 -1.99 8.22 -1.38
CA GLY A 52 -2.37 7.39 -2.51
C GLY A 52 -2.48 5.91 -2.13
N ASP A 53 -1.45 5.37 -1.47
CA ASP A 53 -1.44 3.95 -1.05
C ASP A 53 -2.52 3.65 -0.03
N ALA A 54 -2.79 4.56 0.90
CA ALA A 54 -3.88 4.42 1.84
C ALA A 54 -5.25 4.36 1.14
N ALA A 55 -5.43 5.16 0.08
CA ALA A 55 -6.62 5.12 -0.76
C ALA A 55 -6.73 3.80 -1.56
N ILE A 56 -5.62 3.32 -2.14
CA ILE A 56 -5.58 2.03 -2.84
C ILE A 56 -5.89 0.89 -1.87
N MET A 57 -5.35 0.93 -0.66
CA MET A 57 -5.60 -0.09 0.35
C MET A 57 -7.06 -0.08 0.81
N LEU A 58 -7.68 1.10 0.94
CA LEU A 58 -9.11 1.21 1.20
C LEU A 58 -9.95 0.68 0.03
N ALA A 59 -9.56 0.95 -1.21
CA ALA A 59 -10.23 0.41 -2.40
C ALA A 59 -10.13 -1.13 -2.45
N ALA A 60 -8.95 -1.69 -2.22
CA ALA A 60 -8.73 -3.12 -2.14
C ALA A 60 -9.58 -3.77 -1.02
N PHE A 61 -9.70 -3.11 0.13
CA PHE A 61 -10.57 -3.54 1.22
C PHE A 61 -12.04 -3.63 0.76
N TRP A 62 -12.52 -2.62 0.04
CA TRP A 62 -13.89 -2.60 -0.48
C TRP A 62 -14.13 -3.66 -1.54
N CYS A 63 -13.18 -3.89 -2.45
CA CYS A 63 -13.26 -4.99 -3.41
C CYS A 63 -13.47 -6.34 -2.71
N VAL A 64 -12.67 -6.62 -1.67
CA VAL A 64 -12.81 -7.85 -0.88
C VAL A 64 -14.12 -7.86 -0.08
N ALA A 65 -14.52 -6.73 0.49
CA ALA A 65 -15.78 -6.62 1.25
C ALA A 65 -17.01 -6.90 0.37
N LEU A 66 -17.00 -6.44 -0.89
CA LEU A 66 -18.04 -6.74 -1.87
C LEU A 66 -18.08 -8.24 -2.21
N MET A 67 -16.92 -8.86 -2.44
CA MET A 67 -16.83 -10.31 -2.70
C MET A 67 -17.26 -11.14 -1.49
N ALA A 68 -16.90 -10.72 -0.28
CA ALA A 68 -17.27 -11.38 0.97
C ALA A 68 -18.71 -11.05 1.42
N ARG A 69 -19.37 -10.08 0.77
CA ARG A 69 -20.68 -9.51 1.15
C ARG A 69 -20.75 -9.00 2.59
N THR A 70 -19.61 -8.67 3.19
CA THR A 70 -19.55 -8.13 4.55
C THR A 70 -18.33 -7.24 4.72
N ARG A 71 -18.52 -6.08 5.34
CA ARG A 71 -17.45 -5.15 5.70
C ARG A 71 -16.61 -5.66 6.87
N ARG A 72 -17.15 -6.60 7.65
CA ARG A 72 -16.48 -7.19 8.82
C ARG A 72 -15.59 -8.38 8.47
N TRP A 73 -15.36 -8.63 7.17
CA TRP A 73 -14.52 -9.75 6.71
C TRP A 73 -13.13 -9.72 7.35
N ILE A 74 -12.61 -8.53 7.64
CA ILE A 74 -11.26 -8.32 8.19
C ILE A 74 -11.14 -8.70 9.67
N LEU A 75 -12.26 -8.83 10.40
CA LEU A 75 -12.28 -9.27 11.79
C LEU A 75 -12.15 -10.79 11.91
N SER A 76 -12.63 -11.52 10.90
CA SER A 76 -12.53 -12.97 10.77
C SER A 76 -12.06 -13.37 9.37
N PRO A 77 -10.84 -12.96 8.97
CA PRO A 77 -10.37 -13.12 7.60
C PRO A 77 -10.14 -14.60 7.29
N ARG A 78 -10.71 -15.05 6.17
CA ARG A 78 -10.34 -16.33 5.55
C ARG A 78 -9.13 -16.10 4.64
N TRP A 79 -8.37 -17.15 4.37
CA TRP A 79 -7.20 -17.06 3.49
C TRP A 79 -7.54 -16.42 2.13
N ARG A 80 -8.72 -16.72 1.56
CA ARG A 80 -9.21 -16.13 0.30
C ARG A 80 -9.39 -14.61 0.37
N HIS A 81 -9.81 -14.08 1.51
CA HIS A 81 -9.99 -12.64 1.70
C HIS A 81 -8.63 -11.93 1.74
N LEU A 82 -7.67 -12.50 2.46
CA LEU A 82 -6.29 -11.97 2.52
C LEU A 82 -5.60 -12.05 1.16
N ALA A 83 -5.74 -13.19 0.47
CA ALA A 83 -5.21 -13.37 -0.88
C ALA A 83 -5.83 -12.39 -1.88
N GLY A 84 -7.14 -12.14 -1.81
CA GLY A 84 -7.80 -11.12 -2.61
C GLY A 84 -7.33 -9.70 -2.26
N PHE A 85 -7.11 -9.42 -0.98
CA PHE A 85 -6.67 -8.09 -0.52
C PHE A 85 -5.27 -7.76 -1.03
N VAL A 86 -4.34 -8.69 -0.88
CA VAL A 86 -2.99 -8.60 -1.44
C VAL A 86 -3.04 -8.58 -2.97
N GLY A 87 -3.82 -9.48 -3.59
CA GLY A 87 -3.90 -9.61 -5.04
C GLY A 87 -4.40 -8.34 -5.75
N VAL A 88 -5.43 -7.69 -5.20
CA VAL A 88 -5.93 -6.40 -5.74
C VAL A 88 -4.87 -5.32 -5.61
N GLY A 89 -4.21 -5.22 -4.46
CA GLY A 89 -3.13 -4.27 -4.23
C GLY A 89 -1.94 -4.46 -5.17
N VAL A 90 -1.47 -5.69 -5.30
CA VAL A 90 -0.39 -6.06 -6.24
C VAL A 90 -0.79 -5.74 -7.68
N ALA A 91 -2.01 -6.07 -8.10
CA ALA A 91 -2.48 -5.78 -9.45
C ALA A 91 -2.48 -4.27 -9.75
N ILE A 92 -2.99 -3.45 -8.83
CA ILE A 92 -2.99 -1.99 -8.97
C ILE A 92 -1.55 -1.45 -9.05
N THR A 93 -0.66 -1.94 -8.19
CA THR A 93 0.75 -1.52 -8.13
C THR A 93 1.47 -1.85 -9.42
N VAL A 94 1.28 -3.07 -9.94
CA VAL A 94 1.87 -3.46 -11.23
C VAL A 94 1.42 -2.51 -12.34
N VAL A 95 0.13 -2.16 -12.40
CA VAL A 95 -0.37 -1.20 -13.39
C VAL A 95 0.25 0.19 -13.20
N LEU A 96 0.34 0.69 -11.96
CA LEU A 96 0.92 2.00 -11.67
C LEU A 96 2.41 2.08 -12.02
N GLU A 97 3.18 1.04 -11.70
CA GLU A 97 4.61 0.98 -12.00
C GLU A 97 4.87 0.89 -13.51
N LEU A 98 4.06 0.11 -14.24
CA LEU A 98 4.17 0.06 -15.71
C LEU A 98 3.84 1.41 -16.36
N LEU A 99 2.83 2.12 -15.85
CA LEU A 99 2.47 3.47 -16.31
C LEU A 99 3.53 4.50 -15.96
N ALA A 100 4.09 4.43 -14.76
CA ALA A 100 5.13 5.34 -14.33
C ALA A 100 6.40 5.17 -15.18
N ARG A 101 6.75 3.95 -15.55
CA ARG A 101 7.87 3.68 -16.45
C ARG A 101 7.59 4.15 -17.88
N SER A 102 6.39 3.93 -18.42
CA SER A 102 6.07 4.38 -19.78
C SER A 102 6.00 5.89 -19.91
N THR A 103 5.69 6.59 -18.81
CA THR A 103 5.63 8.07 -18.76
C THR A 103 6.92 8.73 -18.26
N GLY A 104 7.93 7.93 -17.87
CA GLY A 104 9.18 8.43 -17.29
C GLY A 104 8.98 9.16 -15.96
N ARG A 105 7.94 8.81 -15.20
CA ARG A 105 7.54 9.52 -13.98
C ARG A 105 8.52 9.33 -12.82
N TRP A 106 9.16 8.17 -12.74
CA TRP A 106 10.25 7.90 -11.81
C TRP A 106 11.21 6.85 -12.35
N GLU A 107 12.46 6.94 -11.89
CA GLU A 107 13.54 6.02 -12.22
C GLU A 107 14.07 5.34 -10.95
N TYR A 108 14.34 4.05 -11.08
CA TYR A 108 14.95 3.28 -10.01
C TYR A 108 16.46 3.54 -9.95
N SER A 109 17.00 3.56 -8.74
CA SER A 109 18.44 3.55 -8.51
C SER A 109 19.06 2.19 -8.87
N GLU A 110 20.38 2.14 -8.99
CA GLU A 110 21.13 0.89 -9.18
C GLU A 110 20.95 -0.11 -8.02
N ALA A 111 20.61 0.39 -6.83
CA ALA A 111 20.39 -0.44 -5.65
C ALA A 111 19.05 -1.17 -5.66
N MET A 112 18.12 -0.81 -6.56
CA MET A 112 16.77 -1.39 -6.61
C MET A 112 16.77 -2.78 -7.26
N PRO A 113 16.43 -3.84 -6.52
CA PRO A 113 16.20 -5.14 -7.14
C PRO A 113 14.96 -5.04 -8.02
N VAL A 114 15.06 -5.49 -9.26
CA VAL A 114 13.94 -5.53 -10.20
C VAL A 114 13.54 -6.96 -10.53
N VAL A 115 12.24 -7.20 -10.73
CA VAL A 115 11.73 -8.46 -11.25
C VAL A 115 12.04 -8.54 -12.74
N PRO A 116 12.94 -9.43 -13.22
CA PRO A 116 13.46 -9.38 -14.59
C PRO A 116 12.37 -9.49 -15.67
N ALA A 117 11.31 -10.26 -15.41
CA ALA A 117 10.22 -10.48 -16.36
C ALA A 117 9.34 -9.23 -16.59
N LEU A 118 9.25 -8.33 -15.60
CA LEU A 118 8.37 -7.16 -15.62
C LEU A 118 9.15 -5.84 -15.59
N GLY A 119 10.41 -5.87 -15.17
CA GLY A 119 11.22 -4.69 -14.88
C GLY A 119 10.62 -3.78 -13.80
N ILE A 120 9.83 -4.35 -12.88
CA ILE A 120 9.20 -3.63 -11.77
C ILE A 120 10.06 -3.80 -10.53
N GLY A 121 10.16 -2.75 -9.73
CA GLY A 121 10.87 -2.76 -8.45
C GLY A 121 10.31 -3.80 -7.48
N VAL A 122 11.19 -4.55 -6.83
CA VAL A 122 10.81 -5.56 -5.83
C VAL A 122 10.26 -4.90 -4.56
N VAL A 123 10.76 -3.72 -4.19
CA VAL A 123 10.37 -3.04 -2.95
C VAL A 123 8.89 -2.61 -2.95
N PRO A 124 8.34 -1.96 -4.00
CA PRO A 124 6.90 -1.71 -4.13
C PRO A 124 6.07 -2.99 -4.13
N LEU A 125 6.54 -4.08 -4.74
CA LEU A 125 5.82 -5.35 -4.69
C LEU A 125 5.78 -5.93 -3.28
N LEU A 126 6.88 -5.86 -2.54
CA LEU A 126 6.95 -6.28 -1.15
C LEU A 126 6.04 -5.43 -0.26
N GLN A 127 5.92 -4.13 -0.52
CA GLN A 127 4.98 -3.23 0.17
C GLN A 127 3.56 -3.83 0.13
N TRP A 128 3.12 -4.22 -1.05
CA TRP A 128 1.76 -4.74 -1.29
C TRP A 128 1.54 -6.19 -0.87
N ILE A 129 2.61 -6.89 -0.48
CA ILE A 129 2.51 -8.20 0.17
C ILE A 129 2.46 -8.01 1.70
N VAL A 130 3.37 -7.22 2.26
CA VAL A 130 3.57 -7.10 3.71
C VAL A 130 2.53 -6.18 4.35
N LEU A 131 2.33 -4.98 3.80
CA LEU A 131 1.51 -3.95 4.46
C LEU A 131 0.01 -4.28 4.52
N PRO A 132 -0.62 -4.88 3.50
CA PRO A 132 -2.02 -5.30 3.61
C PRO A 132 -2.23 -6.36 4.70
N LEU A 133 -1.28 -7.30 4.86
CA LEU A 133 -1.36 -8.33 5.90
C LEU A 133 -1.20 -7.72 7.31
N LEU A 134 -0.23 -6.82 7.49
CA LEU A 134 -0.06 -6.09 8.75
C LEU A 134 -1.28 -5.22 9.07
N THR A 135 -1.82 -4.51 8.07
CA THR A 135 -3.03 -3.69 8.23
C THR A 135 -4.21 -4.54 8.69
N ALA A 136 -4.46 -5.67 8.03
CA ALA A 136 -5.53 -6.58 8.45
C ALA A 136 -5.34 -7.11 9.87
N TRP A 137 -4.10 -7.40 10.27
CA TRP A 137 -3.77 -7.84 11.62
C TRP A 137 -4.04 -6.74 12.67
N PHE A 138 -3.56 -5.52 12.44
CA PHE A 138 -3.78 -4.39 13.36
C PHE A 138 -5.25 -4.02 13.47
N VAL A 139 -5.98 -3.94 12.36
CA VAL A 139 -7.43 -3.65 12.35
C VAL A 139 -8.19 -4.68 13.16
N ARG A 140 -7.88 -5.96 12.98
CA ARG A 140 -8.49 -7.04 13.75
C ARG A 140 -8.23 -6.85 15.24
N ARG A 141 -6.96 -6.66 15.63
CA ARG A 141 -6.55 -6.52 17.04
C ARG A 141 -7.16 -5.29 17.73
N GLN A 142 -7.39 -4.21 16.99
CA GLN A 142 -7.98 -2.97 17.53
C GLN A 142 -9.51 -3.09 17.75
N LEU A 143 -10.18 -3.94 16.98
CA LEU A 143 -11.65 -4.05 16.96
C LEU A 143 -12.19 -5.31 17.65
N THR A 144 -11.32 -6.22 18.11
CA THR A 144 -11.65 -7.40 18.92
C THR A 144 -11.15 -7.22 20.34
#